data_AF-A0A9D9L240-F1
#
_entry.id   AF-A0A9D9L240-F1
#
_cell.length_a   1.000
_cell.length_b   1.000
_cell.length_c   1.000
_cell.angle_alpha   90.00
_cell.angle_beta   90.00
_cell.angle_gamma   90.00
#
_symmetry.space_group_name_H-M   'P 1'
#
loop_
_entity.id
_entity.type
_entity.pdbx_description
1 polymer ?
#
loop_
_entity_poly.entity_id
_entity_poly.type
_entity_poly.pdbx_seq_one_letter_code
_entity_poly.pdbx_strand_id
1 'polypeptide(L)'
;KKFVVKHRNNPASHYYSSGSYAGNDRYDILTPAVALEEPENPVAEAKIMTGDLNSDNKVDITDLSYLSLYLIGDMELNDAQKKAADVDGDGEVKLADLAKMRQFLSRKVSSLA
;
A
#
# COMPACT_ATOMS: atom_id res chain seq x y z
N LYS A 1 -2.96 36.00 16.90
CA LYS A 1 -4.13 35.19 16.48
C LYS A 1 -3.64 33.76 16.27
N LYS A 2 -4.04 32.80 17.12
CA LYS A 2 -3.65 31.39 16.98
C LYS A 2 -4.52 30.77 15.88
N PHE A 3 -3.92 30.35 14.78
CA PHE A 3 -4.60 29.57 13.75
C PHE A 3 -4.61 28.11 14.20
N VAL A 4 -5.76 27.64 14.66
CA VAL A 4 -6.02 26.22 14.92
C VAL A 4 -6.54 25.64 13.62
N VAL A 5 -5.69 24.89 12.92
CA VAL A 5 -6.12 24.09 11.76
C VAL A 5 -6.90 22.90 12.31
N LYS A 6 -8.23 22.97 12.21
CA LYS A 6 -9.10 21.82 12.52
C LYS A 6 -8.95 20.83 11.36
N HIS A 7 -8.19 19.76 11.59
CA HIS A 7 -8.21 18.60 10.70
C HIS A 7 -9.62 18.01 10.72
N ARG A 8 -10.20 17.85 9.53
CA ARG A 8 -11.52 17.27 9.34
C ARG A 8 -11.41 15.76 9.57
N ASN A 9 -12.21 15.25 10.51
CA ASN A 9 -12.39 13.83 10.77
C ASN A 9 -12.81 13.10 9.49
N ASN A 10 -12.06 12.06 9.10
CA ASN A 10 -12.57 11.00 8.24
C ASN A 10 -12.38 9.65 8.97
N PRO A 11 -13.46 8.95 9.37
CA PRO A 11 -13.36 7.73 10.15
C PRO A 11 -13.29 6.49 9.25
N ALA A 12 -12.11 5.93 9.03
CA ALA A 12 -11.98 4.55 8.55
C ALA A 12 -10.56 4.00 8.75
N SER A 13 -10.27 3.45 9.92
CA SER A 13 -9.39 2.28 10.07
C SER A 13 -9.41 1.80 11.53
N HIS A 14 -10.49 1.11 11.91
CA HIS A 14 -10.41 0.15 13.01
C HIS A 14 -9.75 -1.11 12.44
N TYR A 15 -8.62 -1.56 12.98
CA TYR A 15 -8.33 -3.00 13.12
C TYR A 15 -7.21 -3.28 14.15
N TYR A 16 -7.63 -4.06 15.16
CA TYR A 16 -6.98 -4.90 16.18
C TYR A 16 -5.90 -4.38 17.15
N SER A 17 -6.35 -4.26 18.42
CA SER A 17 -5.57 -4.34 19.66
C SER A 17 -5.28 -5.81 19.99
N SER A 18 -4.01 -6.19 20.14
CA SER A 18 -3.58 -7.55 20.49
C SER A 18 -3.68 -7.80 21.99
N GLY A 19 -4.64 -8.64 22.39
CA GLY A 19 -4.78 -9.17 23.76
C GLY A 19 -4.05 -10.51 23.94
N SER A 20 -3.36 -10.62 25.07
CA SER A 20 -2.49 -11.68 25.58
C SER A 20 -3.09 -13.09 25.69
N TYR A 21 -2.33 -14.10 25.26
CA TYR A 21 -2.64 -15.53 25.44
C TYR A 21 -2.25 -16.00 26.85
N ALA A 22 -3.26 -16.26 27.70
CA ALA A 22 -3.14 -17.12 28.87
C ALA A 22 -3.88 -18.43 28.56
N GLY A 23 -3.22 -19.57 28.80
CA GLY A 23 -3.63 -20.89 28.32
C GLY A 23 -4.97 -21.37 28.85
N ASN A 24 -5.47 -22.48 28.26
CA ASN A 24 -5.98 -23.65 28.95
C ASN A 24 -6.58 -24.70 27.98
N ASP A 25 -6.21 -25.96 28.25
CA ASP A 25 -7.01 -27.20 28.16
C ASP A 25 -7.25 -27.89 26.80
N ARG A 26 -6.77 -29.13 26.75
CA ARG A 26 -6.92 -30.11 25.66
C ARG A 26 -8.30 -30.78 25.76
N TYR A 27 -9.04 -30.86 24.65
CA TYR A 27 -10.07 -31.88 24.42
C TYR A 27 -10.03 -32.35 22.96
N ASP A 28 -9.65 -33.62 22.76
CA ASP A 28 -9.87 -34.39 21.53
C ASP A 28 -11.29 -34.95 21.53
N ILE A 29 -12.14 -34.65 20.54
CA ILE A 29 -13.16 -35.59 20.02
C ILE A 29 -13.54 -35.25 18.56
N LEU A 30 -13.42 -36.24 17.68
CA LEU A 30 -13.89 -36.25 16.30
C LEU A 30 -15.42 -36.42 16.23
N THR A 31 -16.11 -35.61 15.42
CA THR A 31 -17.38 -35.98 14.76
C THR A 31 -17.48 -35.33 13.36
N PRO A 32 -18.08 -36.03 12.36
CA PRO A 32 -17.87 -35.74 10.94
C PRO A 32 -19.02 -34.99 10.23
N ALA A 33 -18.65 -34.21 9.21
CA ALA A 33 -19.37 -33.81 7.99
C ALA A 33 -20.85 -33.31 8.07
N VAL A 34 -21.05 -31.99 7.99
CA VAL A 34 -22.08 -31.36 7.13
C VAL A 34 -21.53 -30.02 6.61
N ALA A 35 -21.45 -29.88 5.29
CA ALA A 35 -20.98 -28.70 4.59
C ALA A 35 -21.98 -27.53 4.69
N LEU A 36 -21.47 -26.37 5.09
CA LEU A 36 -21.90 -25.09 4.54
C LEU A 36 -20.61 -24.44 4.03
N GLU A 37 -20.40 -24.54 2.72
CA GLU A 37 -19.31 -23.89 2.01
C GLU A 37 -19.50 -22.37 2.15
N GLU A 38 -18.76 -21.76 3.08
CA GLU A 38 -18.54 -20.32 3.04
C GLU A 38 -17.63 -20.04 1.84
N PRO A 39 -17.98 -19.14 0.90
CA PRO A 39 -17.19 -18.95 -0.30
C PRO A 39 -15.80 -18.47 0.10
N GLU A 40 -14.82 -19.34 -0.11
CA GLU A 40 -13.39 -19.08 -0.05
C GLU A 40 -13.07 -18.06 -1.14
N ASN A 41 -13.33 -16.79 -0.86
CA ASN A 41 -12.94 -15.72 -1.73
C ASN A 41 -11.41 -15.67 -1.66
N PRO A 42 -10.65 -16.01 -2.72
CA PRO A 42 -9.21 -15.99 -2.63
C PRO A 42 -8.81 -14.54 -2.33
N VAL A 43 -8.20 -14.31 -1.17
CA VAL A 43 -7.56 -13.04 -0.87
C VAL A 43 -6.42 -12.95 -1.87
N ALA A 44 -6.71 -12.37 -3.03
CA ALA A 44 -5.74 -12.13 -4.07
C ALA A 44 -4.60 -11.34 -3.43
N GLU A 45 -3.46 -12.00 -3.24
CA GLU A 45 -2.26 -11.36 -2.75
C GLU A 45 -1.98 -10.20 -3.70
N ALA A 46 -2.19 -8.97 -3.22
CA ALA A 46 -2.00 -7.78 -4.03
C ALA A 46 -0.52 -7.73 -4.41
N LYS A 47 -0.22 -8.16 -5.64
CA LYS A 47 1.12 -8.18 -6.18
C LYS A 47 1.63 -6.75 -6.26
N ILE A 48 2.64 -6.43 -5.45
CA ILE A 48 3.29 -5.12 -5.48
C ILE A 48 4.04 -5.00 -6.81
N MET A 49 3.68 -3.99 -7.60
CA MET A 49 4.38 -3.64 -8.83
C MET A 49 5.27 -2.42 -8.57
N THR A 50 6.57 -2.57 -8.79
CA THR A 50 7.53 -1.47 -8.63
C THR A 50 7.16 -0.31 -9.56
N GLY A 51 7.07 0.90 -8.99
CA GLY A 51 6.66 2.13 -9.65
C GLY A 51 5.15 2.38 -9.72
N ASP A 52 4.30 1.43 -9.31
CA ASP A 52 2.84 1.58 -9.25
C ASP A 52 2.42 1.91 -7.81
N LEU A 53 2.05 3.16 -7.57
CA LEU A 53 1.77 3.69 -6.24
C LEU A 53 0.26 3.77 -5.94
N ASN A 54 -0.58 3.75 -6.97
CA ASN A 54 -2.03 3.79 -6.84
C ASN A 54 -2.68 2.39 -7.03
N SER A 55 -1.88 1.35 -7.31
CA SER A 55 -2.29 -0.04 -7.55
C SER A 55 -3.23 -0.20 -8.75
N ASP A 56 -3.07 0.62 -9.78
CA ASP A 56 -3.85 0.55 -11.02
C ASP A 56 -3.23 -0.37 -12.10
N ASN A 57 -2.11 -1.04 -11.76
CA ASN A 57 -1.29 -1.89 -12.62
C ASN A 57 -0.63 -1.14 -13.79
N LYS A 58 -0.47 0.17 -13.68
CA LYS A 58 0.26 1.01 -14.62
C LYS A 58 1.32 1.79 -13.86
N VAL A 59 2.32 2.22 -14.63
CA VAL A 59 3.33 3.16 -14.17
C VAL A 59 3.23 4.35 -15.10
N ASP A 60 2.68 5.44 -14.58
CA ASP A 60 2.46 6.69 -15.30
C ASP A 60 2.70 7.94 -14.42
N ILE A 61 2.27 9.10 -14.91
CA ILE A 61 2.53 10.38 -14.25
C ILE A 61 1.72 10.56 -12.96
N THR A 62 0.66 9.77 -12.78
CA THR A 62 -0.12 9.71 -11.55
C THR A 62 0.75 9.20 -10.42
N ASP A 63 1.47 8.09 -10.63
CA ASP A 63 2.41 7.55 -9.65
C ASP A 63 3.52 8.55 -9.33
N LEU A 64 4.07 9.20 -10.36
CA LEU A 64 5.09 10.24 -10.17
C LEU A 64 4.58 11.40 -9.31
N SER A 65 3.30 11.75 -9.44
CA SER A 65 2.66 12.78 -8.59
C SER A 65 2.51 12.30 -7.14
N TYR A 66 2.12 11.04 -6.92
CA TYR A 66 2.06 10.44 -5.59
C TYR A 66 3.43 10.46 -4.90
N LEU A 67 4.47 10.06 -5.62
CA LEU A 67 5.84 10.09 -5.10
C LEU A 67 6.29 11.53 -4.77
N SER A 68 5.94 12.51 -5.62
CA SER A 68 6.24 13.91 -5.33
C SER A 68 5.54 14.42 -4.08
N LEU A 69 4.26 14.08 -3.89
CA LEU A 69 3.49 14.49 -2.70
C LEU A 69 4.04 13.87 -1.41
N TYR A 70 4.48 12.61 -1.50
CA TYR A 70 5.16 11.94 -0.39
C TYR A 70 6.48 12.64 -0.02
N LEU A 71 7.33 12.96 -1.00
CA LEU A 71 8.63 13.58 -0.76
C LEU A 71 8.54 15.00 -0.17
N ILE A 72 7.45 15.73 -0.41
CA ILE A 72 7.19 17.05 0.20
C ILE A 72 6.45 16.96 1.54
N GLY A 73 6.01 15.78 1.95
CA GLY A 73 5.29 15.54 3.21
C GLY A 73 3.80 15.88 3.19
N ASP A 74 3.21 16.07 2.01
CA ASP A 74 1.76 16.33 1.84
C ASP A 74 0.93 15.04 1.77
N MET A 75 1.60 13.88 1.69
CA MET A 75 1.00 12.56 1.64
C MET A 75 1.88 11.54 2.38
N GLU A 76 1.25 10.55 3.00
CA GLU A 76 1.92 9.38 3.55
C GLU A 76 1.66 8.16 2.67
N LEU A 77 2.70 7.35 2.45
CA LEU A 77 2.60 6.07 1.74
C LEU A 77 2.54 4.91 2.74
N ASN A 78 1.73 3.90 2.46
CA ASN A 78 1.74 2.64 3.21
C ASN A 78 2.96 1.79 2.86
N ASP A 79 3.19 0.70 3.60
CA ASP A 79 4.39 -0.14 3.42
C ASP A 79 4.49 -0.78 2.04
N ALA A 80 3.36 -1.17 1.42
CA ALA A 80 3.35 -1.72 0.07
C ALA A 80 3.70 -0.66 -0.97
N GLN A 81 3.18 0.56 -0.81
CA GLN A 81 3.49 1.70 -1.66
C GLN A 81 4.93 2.17 -1.48
N LYS A 82 5.49 2.14 -0.26
CA LYS A 82 6.90 2.44 -0.02
C LYS A 82 7.82 1.44 -0.75
N LYS A 83 7.46 0.15 -0.73
CA LYS A 83 8.16 -0.88 -1.52
C LYS A 83 8.02 -0.67 -3.03
N ALA A 84 6.88 -0.17 -3.50
CA ALA A 84 6.70 0.17 -4.90
C ALA A 84 7.46 1.46 -5.29
N ALA A 85 7.58 2.42 -4.36
CA ALA A 85 8.24 3.71 -4.56
C ALA A 85 9.76 3.62 -4.62
N ASP A 86 10.36 2.65 -3.94
CA ASP A 86 11.78 2.31 -4.01
C ASP A 86 12.08 1.61 -5.35
N VAL A 87 12.26 2.42 -6.39
CA VAL A 87 12.46 1.94 -7.77
C VAL A 87 13.93 1.72 -8.10
N ASP A 88 14.84 2.22 -7.28
CA ASP A 88 16.26 1.92 -7.37
C ASP A 88 16.74 0.78 -6.48
N GLY A 89 15.94 0.38 -5.48
CA GLY A 89 16.18 -0.76 -4.61
C GLY A 89 17.20 -0.47 -3.53
N ASP A 90 17.46 0.80 -3.19
CA ASP A 90 18.39 1.20 -2.14
C ASP A 90 17.78 1.08 -0.73
N GLY A 91 16.47 0.81 -0.63
CA GLY A 91 15.72 0.65 0.61
C GLY A 91 15.16 1.95 1.17
N GLU A 92 15.39 3.10 0.52
CA GLU A 92 14.96 4.42 0.97
C GLU A 92 14.24 5.19 -0.14
N VAL A 93 12.98 5.54 0.07
CA VAL A 93 12.21 6.33 -0.91
C VAL A 93 12.71 7.79 -0.96
N LYS A 94 13.35 8.19 -2.05
CA LYS A 94 14.05 9.48 -2.21
C LYS A 94 13.78 10.17 -3.56
N LEU A 95 14.42 11.32 -3.75
CA LEU A 95 14.45 12.03 -5.03
C LEU A 95 15.10 11.22 -6.16
N ALA A 96 15.99 10.28 -5.85
CA ALA A 96 16.62 9.39 -6.84
C ALA A 96 15.57 8.53 -7.54
N ASP A 97 14.63 7.97 -6.78
CA ASP A 97 13.48 7.22 -7.28
C ASP A 97 12.62 8.06 -8.23
N LEU A 98 12.29 9.29 -7.82
CA LEU A 98 11.49 10.22 -8.61
C LEU A 98 12.18 10.54 -9.94
N ALA A 99 13.50 10.79 -9.92
CA ALA A 99 14.28 11.04 -11.12
C ALA A 99 14.28 9.82 -12.06
N LYS A 100 14.41 8.61 -11.50
CA LYS A 100 14.40 7.35 -12.26
C LYS A 100 13.04 7.07 -12.90
N MET A 101 11.95 7.28 -12.16
CA MET A 101 10.59 7.20 -12.71
C MET A 101 10.37 8.22 -13.84
N ARG A 102 10.81 9.47 -13.66
CA ARG A 102 10.72 10.49 -14.70
C ARG A 102 11.46 10.07 -15.98
N GLN A 103 12.66 9.50 -15.83
CA GLN A 103 13.45 9.01 -16.97
C GLN A 103 12.75 7.84 -17.68
N PHE A 104 12.18 6.91 -16.92
CA PHE A 104 11.40 5.79 -17.46
C PHE A 104 10.19 6.27 -18.26
N LEU A 105 9.41 7.20 -17.69
CA LEU A 105 8.24 7.76 -18.36
C LEU A 105 8.62 8.57 -19.60
N SER A 106 9.71 9.35 -19.55
CA SER A 106 10.17 10.14 -20.70
C SER A 106 10.51 9.28 -21.92
N ARG A 107 11.03 8.06 -21.71
CA ARG A 107 11.25 7.08 -22.79
C ARG A 107 9.95 6.50 -23.34
N LYS A 108 8.91 6.42 -22.53
CA LYS A 108 7.58 5.94 -22.90
C LYS A 108 6.80 6.99 -23.73
N VAL A 109 7.07 8.28 -23.55
CA VAL A 109 6.43 9.40 -24.28
C VAL A 109 7.21 9.84 -25.53
N SER A 110 7.89 8.93 -26.22
CA SER A 110 8.74 9.23 -27.39
C SER A 110 8.00 9.71 -28.66
N SER A 111 6.72 10.07 -28.54
CA SER A 111 5.95 10.75 -29.59
C SER A 111 4.84 11.59 -28.96
N LEU A 112 5.04 12.90 -28.95
CA LEU A 112 3.99 13.90 -28.98
C LEU A 112 4.15 14.56 -30.35
N ALA A 113 3.12 14.37 -31.19
CA ALA A 113 3.09 14.82 -32.58
C ALA A 113 3.37 16.32 -32.75
#